data_AF-A0A317HV98-F1
#
_entry.id   AF-A0A317HV98-F1
#
_cell.length_a   1.000
_cell.length_b   1.000
_cell.length_c   1.000
_cell.angle_alpha   90.00
_cell.angle_beta   90.00
_cell.angle_gamma   90.00
#
_symmetry.space_group_name_H-M   'P 1'
#
loop_
_entity.id
_entity.type
_entity.pdbx_description
1 polymer ?
#
loop_
_entity_poly.entity_id
_entity_poly.type
_entity_poly.pdbx_seq_one_letter_code
_entity_poly.pdbx_strand_id
1 'polypeptide(L)'
;MKPRLQRSATIMFLVSIGLLVVALIGGPTLTRAEGDKTFTVDVTEDCNNAHVNPVVPGEPFTEVTPGDTIVVTGTIYPGGTLKPGSQSNLPTDPGSIGNWLSRAVFIVDTNQFNNGESPIAFATMLYMFPHDSKSLVSEGLVPNVGSRTERAVLGGTGSYASSTGQVRMENIGTNGTGCFNYRFSFRLKDQQ
;
A
#
# COMPACT_ATOMS: atom_id res chain seq x y z
N MET A 1 83.04 -45.55 -44.00
CA MET A 1 82.56 -44.39 -44.79
C MET A 1 81.17 -44.00 -44.30
N LYS A 2 80.95 -42.70 -44.08
CA LYS A 2 79.77 -41.99 -43.52
C LYS A 2 78.43 -42.28 -44.25
N PRO A 3 77.23 -41.92 -43.71
CA PRO A 3 76.93 -41.28 -42.41
C PRO A 3 75.78 -41.89 -41.55
N ARG A 4 75.82 -41.54 -40.25
CA ARG A 4 74.73 -41.52 -39.26
C ARG A 4 73.89 -40.23 -39.43
N LEU A 5 72.57 -40.30 -39.22
CA LEU A 5 71.70 -39.18 -38.79
C LEU A 5 70.95 -39.68 -37.54
N GLN A 6 71.36 -39.39 -36.31
CA GLN A 6 71.30 -38.16 -35.49
C GLN A 6 69.89 -37.79 -34.99
N ARG A 7 69.85 -37.56 -33.68
CA ARG A 7 68.72 -37.55 -32.74
C ARG A 7 68.02 -36.18 -32.66
N SER A 8 66.76 -36.25 -32.24
CA SER A 8 66.03 -35.38 -31.29
C SER A 8 66.46 -33.92 -31.04
N ALA A 9 65.48 -33.03 -31.23
CA ALA A 9 64.99 -31.95 -30.36
C ALA A 9 65.97 -30.92 -29.72
N THR A 10 65.73 -29.63 -30.02
CA THR A 10 66.07 -28.43 -29.23
C THR A 10 65.10 -27.32 -29.71
N ILE A 11 64.05 -26.90 -29.00
CA ILE A 11 63.87 -26.05 -27.80
C ILE A 11 64.25 -24.55 -27.96
N MET A 12 63.22 -23.69 -27.73
CA MET A 12 63.16 -22.30 -27.20
C MET A 12 63.44 -21.05 -28.06
N PHE A 13 62.43 -20.16 -28.08
CA PHE A 13 62.47 -18.74 -27.64
C PHE A 13 61.07 -18.40 -27.04
N LEU A 14 60.89 -18.29 -25.71
CA LEU A 14 60.94 -17.09 -24.82
C LEU A 14 59.83 -16.03 -25.08
N VAL A 15 58.74 -15.97 -24.26
CA VAL A 15 58.46 -15.07 -23.10
C VAL A 15 57.91 -13.69 -23.56
N SER A 16 56.69 -13.22 -23.24
CA SER A 16 56.24 -12.73 -21.91
C SER A 16 54.73 -12.42 -21.81
N ILE A 17 54.12 -12.83 -20.70
CA ILE A 17 53.25 -12.07 -19.75
C ILE A 17 52.15 -11.14 -20.31
N GLY A 18 50.90 -11.56 -20.06
CA GLY A 18 49.71 -10.71 -20.00
C GLY A 18 48.60 -11.42 -19.23
N LEU A 19 48.70 -11.46 -17.91
CA LEU A 19 47.67 -11.98 -17.00
C LEU A 19 46.80 -10.78 -16.59
N LEU A 20 45.55 -10.69 -17.06
CA LEU A 20 44.59 -9.70 -16.56
C LEU A 20 43.15 -10.26 -16.57
N VAL A 21 42.67 -10.55 -15.36
CA VAL A 21 41.27 -10.50 -14.86
C VAL A 21 40.28 -11.45 -15.54
N VAL A 22 40.07 -12.65 -14.97
CA VAL A 22 38.99 -12.99 -14.00
C VAL A 22 37.59 -12.62 -14.51
N ALA A 23 36.76 -13.66 -14.63
CA ALA A 23 35.32 -13.65 -14.88
C ALA A 23 34.57 -12.42 -14.36
N LEU A 24 33.62 -11.89 -15.16
CA LEU A 24 32.34 -11.26 -14.75
C LEU A 24 31.72 -10.43 -15.90
N ILE A 25 31.25 -11.06 -16.99
CA ILE A 25 30.13 -10.50 -17.78
C ILE A 25 29.07 -11.59 -18.06
N GLY A 26 29.05 -12.60 -17.18
CA GLY A 26 27.88 -13.42 -16.95
C GLY A 26 27.03 -12.76 -15.89
N GLY A 27 26.13 -11.89 -16.32
CA GLY A 27 24.94 -11.56 -15.58
C GLY A 27 23.84 -11.39 -16.61
N PRO A 28 22.79 -12.23 -16.65
CA PRO A 28 21.56 -11.75 -17.27
C PRO A 28 21.27 -10.40 -16.60
N THR A 29 20.96 -9.38 -17.40
CA THR A 29 20.15 -8.28 -16.90
C THR A 29 19.03 -8.94 -16.10
N LEU A 30 19.03 -8.73 -14.79
CA LEU A 30 17.87 -9.04 -13.96
C LEU A 30 16.76 -8.21 -14.56
N THR A 31 16.04 -8.82 -15.50
CA THR A 31 14.74 -8.37 -15.91
C THR A 31 13.93 -8.59 -14.64
N ARG A 32 13.87 -7.57 -13.80
CA ARG A 32 12.96 -7.58 -12.67
C ARG A 32 11.59 -7.54 -13.33
N ALA A 33 10.99 -8.71 -13.50
CA ALA A 33 9.55 -8.78 -13.63
C ALA A 33 9.01 -8.27 -12.28
N GLU A 34 8.86 -6.95 -12.16
CA GLU A 34 8.15 -6.37 -11.05
C GLU A 34 6.66 -6.62 -11.32
N GLY A 35 6.25 -7.82 -10.93
CA GLY A 35 4.93 -8.36 -11.19
C GLY A 35 3.86 -7.67 -10.35
N ASP A 36 2.61 -7.85 -10.77
CA ASP A 36 1.43 -7.38 -10.05
C ASP A 36 1.51 -7.75 -8.56
N LYS A 37 1.41 -6.74 -7.67
CA LYS A 37 1.41 -6.92 -6.21
C LYS A 37 -0.03 -6.89 -5.72
N THR A 38 -0.51 -7.98 -5.13
CA THR A 38 -1.86 -8.07 -4.55
C THR A 38 -1.80 -8.42 -3.08
N PHE A 39 -2.49 -7.64 -2.25
CA PHE A 39 -2.60 -7.91 -0.82
C PHE A 39 -3.85 -7.24 -0.23
N THR A 40 -4.23 -7.67 0.97
CA THR A 40 -5.40 -7.13 1.69
C THR A 40 -5.00 -6.73 3.10
N VAL A 41 -5.53 -5.60 3.55
CA VAL A 41 -5.42 -5.13 4.93
C VAL A 41 -6.79 -4.72 5.44
N ASP A 42 -6.96 -4.83 6.75
CA ASP A 42 -8.13 -4.31 7.45
C ASP A 42 -7.73 -3.04 8.21
N VAL A 43 -8.65 -2.10 8.38
CA VAL A 43 -8.41 -0.86 9.12
C VAL A 43 -9.51 -0.66 10.15
N THR A 44 -9.10 -0.38 11.38
CA THR A 44 -9.98 0.12 12.44
C THR A 44 -9.80 1.63 12.53
N GLU A 45 -10.82 2.40 12.19
CA GLU A 45 -10.81 3.86 12.27
C GLU A 45 -11.03 4.35 13.72
N ASP A 46 -10.40 5.46 14.10
CA ASP A 46 -10.42 5.99 15.47
C ASP A 46 -11.22 7.29 15.58
N CYS A 47 -12.49 7.17 15.97
CA CYS A 47 -13.35 8.33 16.20
C CYS A 47 -12.92 9.17 17.41
N ASN A 48 -12.11 8.65 18.34
CA ASN A 48 -11.64 9.45 19.48
C ASN A 48 -10.61 10.50 19.06
N ASN A 49 -10.00 10.33 17.88
CA ASN A 49 -9.00 11.22 17.30
C ASN A 49 -9.45 11.76 15.94
N ALA A 50 -10.76 11.80 15.70
CA ALA A 50 -11.35 12.40 14.52
C ALA A 50 -11.55 13.91 14.72
N HIS A 51 -11.28 14.68 13.66
CA HIS A 51 -11.49 16.12 13.64
C HIS A 51 -12.34 16.50 12.44
N VAL A 52 -13.53 17.03 12.71
CA VAL A 52 -14.44 17.55 11.69
C VAL A 52 -14.34 19.08 11.69
N ASN A 53 -14.23 19.65 10.50
CA ASN A 53 -14.44 21.07 10.26
C ASN A 53 -15.75 21.21 9.47
N PRO A 54 -16.85 21.57 10.17
CA PRO A 54 -18.18 21.62 9.57
C PRO A 54 -18.37 22.90 8.75
N VAL A 55 -19.18 22.81 7.70
CA VAL A 55 -19.61 23.98 6.91
C VAL A 55 -20.68 24.78 7.65
N VAL A 56 -21.45 24.12 8.52
CA VAL A 56 -22.42 24.75 9.43
C VAL A 56 -21.73 25.00 10.79
N PRO A 57 -21.48 26.26 11.19
CA PRO A 57 -20.83 26.54 12.46
C PRO A 57 -21.63 26.00 13.66
N GLY A 58 -20.98 25.20 14.50
CA GLY A 58 -21.58 24.65 15.72
C GLY A 58 -22.42 23.38 15.51
N GLU A 59 -22.44 22.82 14.30
CA GLU A 59 -23.01 21.50 14.03
C GLU A 59 -22.34 20.43 14.92
N PRO A 60 -23.11 19.54 15.56
CA PRO A 60 -22.55 18.48 16.39
C PRO A 60 -21.85 17.42 15.52
N PHE A 61 -20.85 16.73 16.06
CA PHE A 61 -20.13 15.65 15.36
C PHE A 61 -21.03 14.51 14.85
N THR A 62 -22.22 14.34 15.42
CA THR A 62 -23.21 13.35 15.00
C THR A 62 -24.01 13.75 13.76
N GLU A 63 -23.88 15.00 13.33
CA GLU A 63 -24.48 15.54 12.12
C GLU A 63 -23.38 15.77 11.08
N VAL A 64 -23.73 15.50 9.83
CA VAL A 64 -22.91 15.78 8.66
C VAL A 64 -23.73 16.52 7.62
N THR A 65 -23.08 17.52 7.01
CA THR A 65 -23.57 18.33 5.90
C THR A 65 -22.62 18.16 4.70
N PRO A 66 -23.13 18.08 3.45
CA PRO A 66 -22.27 18.06 2.27
C PRO A 66 -21.31 19.24 2.25
N GLY A 67 -20.01 18.94 2.10
CA GLY A 67 -18.92 19.91 2.19
C GLY A 67 -18.17 19.88 3.52
N ASP A 68 -18.69 19.23 4.56
CA ASP A 68 -17.94 19.00 5.79
C ASP A 68 -16.66 18.25 5.51
N THR A 69 -15.59 18.65 6.18
CA THR A 69 -14.29 18.02 6.03
C THR A 69 -13.89 17.28 7.29
N ILE A 70 -13.30 16.11 7.15
CA ILE A 70 -12.85 15.28 8.27
C ILE A 70 -11.42 14.83 8.07
N VAL A 71 -10.63 14.90 9.13
CA VAL A 71 -9.36 14.20 9.27
C VAL A 71 -9.53 13.14 10.34
N VAL A 72 -9.23 11.89 10.00
CA VAL A 72 -9.39 10.76 10.92
C VAL A 72 -8.24 9.78 10.76
N THR A 73 -7.76 9.26 11.88
CA THR A 73 -6.70 8.27 11.94
C THR A 73 -7.27 6.87 12.15
N GLY A 74 -6.45 5.86 11.93
CA GLY A 74 -6.81 4.48 12.22
C GLY A 74 -5.59 3.58 12.28
N THR A 75 -5.84 2.31 12.58
CA THR A 75 -4.81 1.29 12.74
C THR A 75 -4.99 0.21 11.68
N ILE A 76 -3.89 -0.19 11.04
CA ILE A 76 -3.88 -1.22 9.99
C ILE A 76 -3.62 -2.59 10.62
N TYR A 77 -4.41 -3.58 10.23
CA TYR A 77 -4.29 -4.97 10.61
C TYR A 77 -4.12 -5.86 9.37
N PRO A 78 -3.55 -7.08 9.50
CA PRO A 78 -3.58 -8.06 8.42
C PRO A 78 -5.01 -8.30 7.92
N GLY A 79 -5.18 -8.47 6.61
CA GLY A 79 -6.49 -8.71 6.02
C GLY A 79 -7.15 -9.98 6.59
N GLY A 80 -8.43 -9.90 6.95
CA GLY A 80 -9.18 -11.01 7.55
C GLY A 80 -9.24 -10.98 9.08
N THR A 81 -8.49 -10.07 9.70
CA THR A 81 -8.50 -9.83 11.16
C THR A 81 -9.88 -9.37 11.62
N LEU A 82 -10.47 -8.39 10.93
CA LEU A 82 -11.75 -7.81 11.30
C LEU A 82 -12.92 -8.59 10.66
N LYS A 83 -14.00 -8.76 11.41
CA LYS A 83 -15.23 -9.41 10.92
C LYS A 83 -16.26 -8.37 10.45
N PRO A 84 -17.17 -8.72 9.53
CA PRO A 84 -18.26 -7.82 9.18
C PRO A 84 -19.24 -7.58 10.34
N GLY A 85 -19.91 -6.44 10.32
CA GLY A 85 -20.91 -6.03 11.30
C GLY A 85 -20.35 -5.12 12.41
N SER A 86 -21.17 -4.86 13.41
CA SER A 86 -20.77 -4.08 14.59
C SER A 86 -19.89 -4.92 15.50
N GLN A 87 -18.70 -4.41 15.79
CA GLN A 87 -17.70 -5.05 16.62
C GLN A 87 -17.29 -4.14 17.78
N SER A 88 -16.69 -4.71 18.83
CA SER A 88 -16.13 -3.98 19.98
C SER A 88 -14.61 -3.81 19.91
N ASN A 89 -14.00 -4.06 18.74
CA ASN A 89 -12.56 -3.88 18.55
C ASN A 89 -12.17 -2.40 18.66
N LEU A 90 -10.96 -2.15 19.13
CA LEU A 90 -10.40 -0.81 19.29
C LEU A 90 -9.18 -0.62 18.40
N PRO A 91 -8.89 0.61 17.93
CA PRO A 91 -7.65 0.92 17.21
C PRO A 91 -6.37 0.57 17.99
N THR A 92 -6.45 0.45 19.31
CA THR A 92 -5.35 0.08 20.20
C THR A 92 -5.18 -1.42 20.40
N ASP A 93 -6.04 -2.25 19.82
CA ASP A 93 -5.94 -3.69 19.95
C ASP A 93 -4.62 -4.21 19.35
N PRO A 94 -4.00 -5.24 19.96
CA PRO A 94 -2.72 -5.78 19.50
C PRO A 94 -2.82 -6.40 18.10
N GLY A 95 -1.68 -6.53 17.42
CA GLY A 95 -1.59 -7.13 16.08
C GLY A 95 -1.61 -6.13 14.92
N SER A 96 -1.49 -4.84 15.24
CA SER A 96 -1.25 -3.77 14.26
C SER A 96 -0.02 -4.06 13.39
N ILE A 97 -0.16 -3.75 12.10
CA ILE A 97 0.90 -3.72 11.10
C ILE A 97 1.02 -2.33 10.47
N GLY A 98 0.60 -1.27 11.14
CA GLY A 98 0.74 0.08 10.63
C GLY A 98 -0.34 1.06 11.07
N ASN A 99 -0.21 2.27 10.57
CA ASN A 99 -1.11 3.39 10.82
C ASN A 99 -1.80 3.82 9.54
N TRP A 100 -2.99 4.39 9.68
CA TRP A 100 -3.80 4.89 8.59
C TRP A 100 -4.25 6.31 8.87
N LEU A 101 -4.34 7.12 7.81
CA LEU A 101 -4.83 8.48 7.87
C LEU A 101 -5.76 8.72 6.68
N SER A 102 -6.91 9.32 6.93
CA SER A 102 -7.83 9.79 5.91
C SER A 102 -8.08 11.28 6.05
N ARG A 103 -8.14 11.94 4.90
CA ARG A 103 -8.69 13.30 4.76
C ARG A 103 -9.85 13.20 3.78
N ALA A 104 -11.04 13.56 4.22
CA ALA A 104 -12.24 13.39 3.43
C ALA A 104 -13.13 14.63 3.45
N VAL A 105 -13.98 14.72 2.43
CA VAL A 105 -15.08 15.68 2.31
C VAL A 105 -16.37 14.89 2.17
N PHE A 106 -17.33 15.13 3.06
CA PHE A 106 -18.66 14.53 2.97
C PHE A 106 -19.40 15.06 1.74
N ILE A 107 -20.11 14.17 1.04
CA ILE A 107 -20.90 14.49 -0.15
C ILE A 107 -22.39 14.15 0.03
N VAL A 108 -22.75 13.71 1.23
CA VAL A 108 -24.11 13.38 1.65
C VAL A 108 -24.42 14.10 2.96
N ASP A 109 -25.69 14.33 3.23
CA ASP A 109 -26.16 14.79 4.54
C ASP A 109 -26.46 13.62 5.51
N THR A 110 -26.79 13.96 6.75
CA THR A 110 -27.13 13.00 7.81
C THR A 110 -28.29 12.07 7.44
N ASN A 111 -29.33 12.57 6.77
CA ASN A 111 -30.48 11.76 6.38
C ASN A 111 -30.11 10.78 5.28
N GLN A 112 -29.37 11.23 4.27
CA GLN A 112 -28.83 10.41 3.20
C GLN A 112 -27.93 9.31 3.75
N PHE A 113 -26.99 9.67 4.65
CA PHE A 113 -26.11 8.72 5.33
C PHE A 113 -26.91 7.64 6.07
N ASN A 114 -27.89 8.04 6.89
CA ASN A 114 -28.72 7.11 7.69
C ASN A 114 -29.65 6.24 6.84
N ASN A 115 -30.05 6.72 5.66
CA ASN A 115 -30.84 5.95 4.69
C ASN A 115 -29.99 4.98 3.84
N GLY A 116 -28.67 4.88 4.12
CA GLY A 116 -27.78 3.95 3.45
C GLY A 116 -27.25 4.44 2.10
N GLU A 117 -27.34 5.75 1.81
CA GLU A 117 -26.78 6.31 0.59
C GLU A 117 -25.26 6.08 0.55
N SER A 118 -24.75 5.72 -0.62
CA SER A 118 -23.35 5.41 -0.85
C SER A 118 -22.99 5.81 -2.28
N PRO A 119 -21.86 6.50 -2.51
CA PRO A 119 -20.80 6.87 -1.57
C PRO A 119 -21.15 8.00 -0.59
N ILE A 120 -20.45 8.07 0.56
CA ILE A 120 -20.69 9.07 1.62
C ILE A 120 -19.70 10.24 1.61
N ALA A 121 -18.51 10.03 1.05
CA ALA A 121 -17.46 11.03 1.02
C ALA A 121 -16.51 10.81 -0.16
N PHE A 122 -15.71 11.81 -0.46
CA PHE A 122 -14.50 11.70 -1.27
C PHE A 122 -13.28 11.90 -0.38
N ALA A 123 -12.24 11.07 -0.54
CA ALA A 123 -11.12 11.05 0.41
C ALA A 123 -9.77 10.73 -0.24
N THR A 124 -8.71 11.31 0.31
CA THR A 124 -7.33 10.85 0.15
C THR A 124 -6.92 10.07 1.40
N MET A 125 -6.35 8.88 1.23
CA MET A 125 -5.97 7.97 2.32
C MET A 125 -4.50 7.58 2.24
N LEU A 126 -3.80 7.66 3.36
CA LEU A 126 -2.41 7.24 3.52
C LEU A 126 -2.35 5.96 4.36
N TYR A 127 -1.66 4.95 3.84
CA TYR A 127 -1.41 3.68 4.52
C TYR A 127 0.07 3.63 4.88
N MET A 128 0.41 3.66 6.16
CA MET A 128 1.78 3.71 6.69
C MET A 128 2.12 2.36 7.33
N PHE A 129 2.98 1.59 6.70
CA PHE A 129 3.38 0.25 7.16
C PHE A 129 4.62 0.33 8.07
N PRO A 130 4.96 -0.72 8.83
CA PRO A 130 5.99 -0.64 9.85
C PRO A 130 7.34 -0.32 9.22
N HIS A 131 8.19 0.35 10.02
CA HIS A 131 9.46 0.94 9.64
C HIS A 131 9.37 2.25 8.85
N ASP A 132 8.22 2.94 8.83
CA ASP A 132 7.91 4.32 8.33
C ASP A 132 8.43 4.69 6.93
N SER A 133 9.10 3.77 6.26
CA SER A 133 9.76 3.93 4.99
C SER A 133 8.89 3.43 3.85
N LYS A 134 7.74 2.85 4.16
CA LYS A 134 6.79 2.27 3.21
C LYS A 134 5.41 2.83 3.46
N SER A 135 4.93 3.59 2.50
CA SER A 135 3.57 4.08 2.48
C SER A 135 2.93 3.85 1.12
N LEU A 136 1.60 3.86 1.11
CA LEU A 136 0.79 3.97 -0.10
C LEU A 136 -0.18 5.12 0.08
N VAL A 137 -0.56 5.75 -1.02
CA VAL A 137 -1.64 6.74 -1.06
C VAL A 137 -2.72 6.30 -2.03
N SER A 138 -3.98 6.39 -1.60
CA SER A 138 -5.14 6.18 -2.47
C SER A 138 -6.09 7.37 -2.44
N GLU A 139 -6.83 7.57 -3.53
CA GLU A 139 -7.84 8.61 -3.63
C GLU A 139 -9.10 8.11 -4.32
N GLY A 140 -10.26 8.60 -3.87
CA GLY A 140 -11.55 8.23 -4.44
C GLY A 140 -12.71 8.31 -3.45
N LEU A 141 -13.80 7.64 -3.81
CA LEU A 141 -15.04 7.62 -3.04
C LEU A 141 -14.94 6.70 -1.81
N VAL A 142 -15.67 7.06 -0.75
CA VAL A 142 -15.80 6.31 0.51
C VAL A 142 -17.16 5.63 0.54
N PRO A 143 -17.23 4.30 0.73
CA PRO A 143 -18.50 3.57 0.82
C PRO A 143 -19.17 3.77 2.18
N ASN A 144 -20.51 3.76 2.17
CA ASN A 144 -21.29 3.55 3.41
C ASN A 144 -21.16 2.10 3.91
N VAL A 145 -21.60 1.84 5.14
CA VAL A 145 -21.62 0.51 5.78
C VAL A 145 -22.28 -0.52 4.87
N GLY A 146 -21.63 -1.67 4.71
CA GLY A 146 -22.11 -2.76 3.85
C GLY A 146 -21.90 -2.53 2.34
N SER A 147 -21.36 -1.37 1.94
CA SER A 147 -21.06 -1.03 0.55
C SER A 147 -19.56 -1.07 0.24
N ARG A 148 -19.23 -0.88 -1.03
CA ARG A 148 -17.84 -0.85 -1.52
C ARG A 148 -17.63 0.17 -2.63
N THR A 149 -16.40 0.66 -2.75
CA THR A 149 -15.94 1.52 -3.85
C THR A 149 -14.61 1.01 -4.40
N GLU A 150 -14.33 1.33 -5.66
CA GLU A 150 -13.00 1.19 -6.25
C GLU A 150 -12.30 2.55 -6.19
N ARG A 151 -11.02 2.56 -5.79
CA ARG A 151 -10.22 3.77 -5.59
C ARG A 151 -8.92 3.66 -6.34
N ALA A 152 -8.37 4.79 -6.79
CA ALA A 152 -7.07 4.83 -7.43
C ALA A 152 -5.96 4.78 -6.38
N VAL A 153 -4.92 3.97 -6.61
CA VAL A 153 -3.67 4.04 -5.87
C VAL A 153 -2.72 4.92 -6.65
N LEU A 154 -2.37 6.08 -6.06
CA LEU A 154 -1.64 7.14 -6.75
C LEU A 154 -0.13 6.96 -6.68
N GLY A 155 0.36 6.15 -5.73
CA GLY A 155 1.79 5.99 -5.49
C GLY A 155 2.07 5.46 -4.10
N GLY A 156 3.35 5.43 -3.77
CA GLY A 156 3.83 5.08 -2.44
C GLY A 156 5.27 5.51 -2.21
N THR A 157 5.84 4.99 -1.12
CA THR A 157 7.24 5.17 -0.75
C THR A 157 7.88 3.80 -0.46
N GLY A 158 9.21 3.75 -0.39
CA GLY A 158 9.95 2.51 -0.11
C GLY A 158 9.69 1.43 -1.16
N SER A 159 9.27 0.23 -0.71
CA SER A 159 8.95 -0.88 -1.62
C SER A 159 7.74 -0.64 -2.53
N TYR A 160 7.02 0.48 -2.31
CA TYR A 160 5.90 0.92 -3.12
C TYR A 160 6.20 2.19 -3.93
N ALA A 161 7.46 2.67 -3.97
CA ALA A 161 7.83 3.94 -4.60
C ALA A 161 7.40 4.06 -6.08
N SER A 162 7.40 2.94 -6.81
CA SER A 162 6.97 2.89 -8.22
C SER A 162 5.60 2.25 -8.41
N SER A 163 4.87 1.96 -7.33
CA SER A 163 3.61 1.21 -7.41
C SER A 163 2.42 2.13 -7.63
N THR A 164 1.60 1.83 -8.64
CA THR A 164 0.30 2.46 -8.90
C THR A 164 -0.76 1.39 -9.11
N GLY A 165 -2.04 1.74 -9.15
CA GLY A 165 -3.08 0.75 -9.46
C GLY A 165 -4.43 1.09 -8.84
N GLN A 166 -5.10 0.07 -8.30
CA GLN A 166 -6.41 0.23 -7.67
C GLN A 166 -6.46 -0.43 -6.30
N VAL A 167 -7.34 0.08 -5.46
CA VAL A 167 -7.71 -0.54 -4.20
C VAL A 167 -9.22 -0.59 -4.10
N ARG A 168 -9.76 -1.78 -3.86
CA ARG A 168 -11.16 -1.94 -3.48
C ARG A 168 -11.29 -1.66 -2.00
N MET A 169 -12.15 -0.72 -1.63
CA MET A 169 -12.47 -0.37 -0.26
C MET A 169 -13.88 -0.88 0.07
N GLU A 170 -14.00 -1.61 1.16
CA GLU A 170 -15.27 -2.13 1.69
C GLU A 170 -15.47 -1.60 3.11
N ASN A 171 -16.63 -1.00 3.40
CA ASN A 171 -17.01 -0.69 4.77
C ASN A 171 -17.66 -1.93 5.37
N ILE A 172 -16.89 -2.67 6.15
CA ILE A 172 -17.30 -3.97 6.67
C ILE A 172 -18.12 -3.84 7.95
N GLY A 173 -18.25 -2.65 8.54
CA GLY A 173 -19.05 -2.44 9.75
C GLY A 173 -18.51 -1.33 10.63
N THR A 174 -18.82 -1.40 11.92
CA THR A 174 -18.41 -0.39 12.92
C THR A 174 -17.57 -1.03 14.02
N ASN A 175 -16.83 -0.20 14.76
CA ASN A 175 -15.95 -0.62 15.85
C ASN A 175 -16.34 0.02 17.19
N GLY A 176 -15.58 -0.29 18.25
CA GLY A 176 -15.85 0.15 19.62
C GLY A 176 -15.78 1.66 19.84
N THR A 177 -15.21 2.43 18.90
CA THR A 177 -15.20 3.91 18.94
C THR A 177 -16.42 4.53 18.26
N GLY A 178 -17.28 3.72 17.63
CA GLY A 178 -18.41 4.18 16.82
C GLY A 178 -18.05 4.46 15.35
N CYS A 179 -16.77 4.52 15.01
CA CYS A 179 -16.27 4.68 13.64
C CYS A 179 -16.28 3.37 12.84
N PHE A 180 -15.83 3.43 11.58
CA PHE A 180 -15.89 2.32 10.66
C PHE A 180 -14.74 1.32 10.81
N ASN A 181 -15.03 0.10 10.40
CA ASN A 181 -14.05 -0.90 10.04
C ASN A 181 -14.03 -1.03 8.52
N TYR A 182 -12.85 -0.96 7.92
CA TYR A 182 -12.67 -1.09 6.48
C TYR A 182 -11.84 -2.30 6.11
N ARG A 183 -12.10 -2.87 4.93
CA ARG A 183 -11.22 -3.80 4.24
C ARG A 183 -10.74 -3.20 2.94
N PHE A 184 -9.43 -3.19 2.75
CA PHE A 184 -8.78 -2.68 1.55
C PHE A 184 -8.07 -3.81 0.81
N SER A 185 -8.48 -4.09 -0.42
CA SER A 185 -7.85 -5.08 -1.29
C SER A 185 -7.10 -4.40 -2.44
N PHE A 186 -5.78 -4.39 -2.35
CA PHE A 186 -4.89 -3.73 -3.29
C PHE A 186 -4.56 -4.61 -4.49
N ARG A 187 -4.50 -3.98 -5.67
CA ARG A 187 -3.94 -4.53 -6.91
C ARG A 187 -3.03 -3.48 -7.51
N LEU A 188 -1.73 -3.66 -7.32
CA LEU A 188 -0.71 -2.72 -7.74
C LEU A 188 0.07 -3.26 -8.94
N LYS A 189 0.54 -2.34 -9.76
CA LYS A 189 1.50 -2.54 -10.83
C LYS A 189 2.65 -1.59 -10.60
N ASP A 190 3.87 -2.04 -10.84
CA ASP A 190 5.00 -1.14 -10.85
C ASP A 190 5.09 -0.43 -12.20
N GLN A 191 5.36 0.87 -12.16
CA GLN A 191 5.59 1.64 -13.37
C GLN A 191 6.93 1.22 -13.96
N GLN A 192 6.89 0.77 -15.22
CA GLN A 192 8.07 0.46 -16.03
C GLN A 192 8.80 1.73 -16.46
#